data_AF-A0A7C6YE98-F1
#
_entry.id   AF-A0A7C6YE98-F1
#
_cell.length_a   1.000
_cell.length_b   1.000
_cell.length_c   1.000
_cell.angle_alpha   90.00
_cell.angle_beta   90.00
_cell.angle_gamma   90.00
#
_symmetry.space_group_name_H-M   'P 1'
#
loop_
_entity.id
_entity.type
_entity.pdbx_description
1 polymer ?
#
loop_
_entity_poly.entity_id
_entity_poly.type
_entity_poly.pdbx_seq_one_letter_code
_entity_poly.pdbx_strand_id
1 'polypeptide(L)'
;PIVPDDSEHTSLLRRVVPAHREPEGPQLLGRTPDYTARLLSDRDGVVPRLPVEDARPTPEGVAAEEFADRTPRRYSRWLAEQGVLADRSHEAAHDPEPFDLALQPVRLPADRSALLSAMAMAETGGLVSQWYRSILGPDGYADEKVTLGEVRHARTVIRVRHPHTGRPVGIGTIEFSECEAIAHLDSRGEDTSTFDVGYGIAVGSNERKAIAMAELDLGCHRAGDTPEGHALQQILMLTSDGLASNGFLEHLKLPHYVTFRSMLDRAAAAGEIANGGER
;
A
#
# COMPACT_ATOMS: atom_id res chain seq x y z
N PRO A 1 7.74 -17.35 16.84
CA PRO A 1 6.72 -16.38 16.39
C PRO A 1 7.09 -14.95 16.80
N ILE A 2 7.00 -14.01 15.85
CA ILE A 2 7.02 -12.57 16.11
C ILE A 2 5.76 -12.25 16.91
N VAL A 3 5.88 -11.39 17.93
CA VAL A 3 4.71 -10.90 18.68
C VAL A 3 4.15 -9.69 17.93
N PRO A 4 2.83 -9.62 17.64
CA PRO A 4 2.22 -8.45 17.01
C PRO A 4 2.57 -7.15 17.75
N ASP A 5 2.76 -6.07 17.00
CA ASP A 5 3.28 -4.80 17.52
C ASP A 5 2.38 -4.25 18.63
N ASP A 6 2.99 -3.96 19.77
CA ASP A 6 2.36 -3.24 20.86
C ASP A 6 2.82 -1.79 20.76
N SER A 7 1.86 -0.87 20.66
CA SER A 7 2.09 0.56 20.40
C SER A 7 3.03 1.25 21.40
N GLU A 8 3.31 0.60 22.53
CA GLU A 8 4.26 1.03 23.57
C GLU A 8 5.73 1.03 23.11
N HIS A 9 6.09 0.31 22.04
CA HIS A 9 7.48 0.22 21.57
C HIS A 9 7.73 0.89 20.22
N THR A 10 6.75 1.67 19.75
CA THR A 10 6.79 2.32 18.43
C THR A 10 7.08 3.80 18.58
N SER A 11 8.18 4.27 18.00
CA SER A 11 8.54 5.68 17.93
C SER A 11 8.16 6.27 16.58
N LEU A 12 7.37 7.35 16.59
CA LEU A 12 7.00 8.06 15.36
C LEU A 12 8.15 8.97 14.89
N LEU A 13 8.54 8.80 13.64
CA LEU A 13 9.52 9.66 12.95
C LEU A 13 8.83 10.73 12.09
N ARG A 14 7.62 10.41 11.62
CA ARG A 14 6.73 11.27 10.84
C ARG A 14 5.29 10.82 11.04
N ARG A 15 4.36 11.77 11.05
CA ARG A 15 2.93 11.56 11.18
C ARG A 15 2.18 12.71 10.55
N VAL A 16 1.36 12.42 9.55
CA VAL A 16 0.44 13.40 8.95
C VAL A 16 -0.98 12.84 8.94
N VAL A 17 -1.94 13.68 9.32
CA VAL A 17 -3.37 13.36 9.34
C VAL A 17 -4.10 14.39 8.47
N PRO A 18 -4.26 14.13 7.16
CA PRO A 18 -4.92 15.07 6.26
C PRO A 18 -6.42 15.24 6.54
N ALA A 19 -7.08 14.19 7.05
CA ALA A 19 -8.51 14.19 7.33
C ALA A 19 -8.94 15.10 8.50
N HIS A 20 -8.01 15.60 9.31
CA HIS A 20 -8.32 16.39 10.50
C HIS A 20 -7.26 17.47 10.75
N ARG A 21 -7.69 18.73 10.89
CA ARG A 21 -6.78 19.88 11.05
C ARG A 21 -5.95 19.79 12.33
N GLU A 22 -6.59 19.47 13.45
CA GLU A 22 -5.98 19.41 14.79
C GLU A 22 -6.21 18.03 15.40
N PRO A 23 -5.56 16.98 14.88
CA PRO A 23 -5.76 15.62 15.36
C PRO A 23 -5.21 15.47 16.79
N GLU A 24 -5.57 14.38 17.48
CA GLU A 24 -4.86 14.02 18.71
C GLU A 24 -3.37 13.83 18.43
N GLY A 25 -2.51 14.46 19.23
CA GLY A 25 -1.06 14.39 19.07
C GLY A 25 -0.53 15.22 17.89
N PRO A 26 0.79 15.26 17.71
CA PRO A 26 1.41 16.19 16.78
C PRO A 26 1.19 15.82 15.31
N GLN A 27 1.09 16.84 14.45
CA GLN A 27 1.36 16.74 13.01
C GLN A 27 2.88 16.83 12.81
N LEU A 28 3.55 15.69 12.67
CA LEU A 28 5.00 15.59 12.55
C LEU A 28 5.40 15.45 11.09
N LEU A 29 5.88 16.53 10.45
CA LEU A 29 6.32 16.43 9.05
C LEU A 29 7.54 15.51 8.87
N GLY A 30 8.38 15.35 9.89
CA GLY A 30 9.56 14.48 9.83
C GLY A 30 10.48 14.81 8.64
N ARG A 31 11.23 13.80 8.18
CA ARG A 31 12.07 13.92 6.97
C ARG A 31 11.20 13.60 5.75
N THR A 32 10.89 14.61 4.93
CA THR A 32 10.03 14.44 3.75
C THR A 32 10.50 15.29 2.55
N PRO A 33 10.32 14.81 1.31
CA PRO A 33 10.46 15.62 0.10
C PRO A 33 9.19 16.42 -0.28
N ASP A 34 8.05 16.28 0.41
CA ASP A 34 6.74 16.76 -0.06
C ASP A 34 6.67 18.25 -0.41
N TYR A 35 7.42 19.08 0.32
CA TYR A 35 7.43 20.54 0.15
C TYR A 35 8.74 21.03 -0.47
N THR A 36 9.54 20.12 -1.05
CA THR A 36 10.80 20.47 -1.69
C THR A 36 10.57 20.85 -3.15
N ALA A 37 11.27 21.88 -3.61
CA ALA A 37 11.31 22.23 -5.02
C ALA A 37 12.10 21.16 -5.78
N ARG A 38 11.50 20.57 -6.83
CA ARG A 38 12.14 19.52 -7.65
C ARG A 38 13.10 20.12 -8.68
N LEU A 39 14.10 20.83 -8.19
CA LEU A 39 15.16 21.45 -9.01
C LEU A 39 16.37 20.54 -9.04
N LEU A 40 16.96 20.36 -10.22
CA LEU A 40 18.26 19.71 -10.34
C LEU A 40 19.32 20.61 -9.68
N SER A 41 20.12 20.02 -8.80
CA SER A 41 21.33 20.68 -8.31
C SER A 41 22.32 20.85 -9.47
N ASP A 42 23.04 21.97 -9.52
CA ASP A 42 24.19 22.10 -10.43
C ASP A 42 25.29 21.08 -10.03
N ARG A 43 26.30 20.90 -10.89
CA ARG A 43 27.42 19.95 -10.74
C ARG A 43 28.17 20.08 -9.42
N ASP A 44 28.16 21.26 -8.80
CA ASP A 44 28.79 21.53 -7.51
C ASP A 44 27.88 21.24 -6.30
N GLY A 45 26.69 20.66 -6.52
CA GLY A 45 25.71 20.38 -5.47
C GLY A 45 24.94 21.61 -5.00
N VAL A 46 25.11 22.76 -5.67
CA VAL A 46 24.39 23.99 -5.36
C VAL A 46 22.97 23.87 -5.93
N VAL A 47 21.99 23.79 -5.03
CA VAL A 47 20.57 23.84 -5.41
C VAL A 47 20.21 25.29 -5.76
N PRO A 48 19.58 25.55 -6.92
CA PRO A 48 19.14 26.91 -7.26
C PRO A 48 18.23 27.42 -6.15
N ARG A 49 18.59 28.55 -5.54
CA ARG A 49 17.72 29.19 -4.57
C ARG A 49 16.49 29.67 -5.32
N LEU A 50 15.31 29.20 -4.90
CA LEU A 50 14.07 29.81 -5.33
C LEU A 50 14.11 31.31 -4.93
N PRO A 51 13.59 32.22 -5.77
CA PRO A 51 13.40 33.62 -5.40
C PRO A 51 12.30 33.70 -4.33
N VAL A 52 12.63 33.30 -3.11
CA VAL A 52 11.82 33.57 -1.93
C VAL A 52 12.27 34.95 -1.48
N GLU A 53 11.49 35.98 -1.79
CA GLU A 53 11.62 37.28 -1.12
C GLU A 53 11.55 37.01 0.38
N ASP A 54 12.64 37.33 1.09
CA ASP A 54 12.80 37.29 2.55
C ASP A 54 11.78 36.37 3.23
N ALA A 55 12.10 35.06 3.29
CA ALA A 55 11.50 34.19 4.28
C ALA A 55 11.73 34.88 5.63
N ARG A 56 10.69 35.54 6.16
CA ARG A 56 10.72 36.13 7.49
C ARG A 56 11.31 35.04 8.38
N PRO A 57 12.35 35.33 9.18
CA PRO A 57 12.83 34.35 10.13
C PRO A 57 11.61 33.81 10.86
N THR A 58 11.44 32.48 10.86
CA THR A 58 10.51 31.84 11.79
C THR A 58 10.73 32.50 13.13
N PRO A 59 9.69 33.05 13.79
CA PRO A 59 9.90 33.78 15.04
C PRO A 59 10.77 32.91 15.94
N GLU A 60 11.97 33.39 16.26
CA GLU A 60 12.83 32.73 17.23
C GLU A 60 12.01 32.65 18.52
N GLY A 61 11.63 31.43 18.92
CA GLY A 61 10.83 31.21 20.13
C GLY A 61 9.37 30.79 19.92
N VAL A 62 8.95 30.28 18.77
CA VAL A 62 7.77 29.37 18.77
C VAL A 62 8.21 28.11 19.52
N ALA A 63 7.91 28.04 20.81
CA ALA A 63 8.10 26.82 21.59
C ALA A 63 7.34 25.70 20.86
N ALA A 64 8.02 24.57 20.61
CA ALA A 64 7.34 23.39 20.13
C ALA A 64 6.26 23.03 21.16
N GLU A 65 5.02 22.86 20.70
CA GLU A 65 3.96 22.35 21.58
C GLU A 65 4.44 21.03 22.20
N GLU A 66 4.41 20.96 23.53
CA GLU A 66 4.78 19.74 24.24
C GLU A 66 3.63 18.75 24.12
N PHE A 67 3.89 17.62 23.46
CA PHE A 67 2.99 16.49 23.42
C PHE A 67 3.47 15.42 24.41
N ALA A 68 2.51 14.69 24.99
CA ALA A 68 2.84 13.53 25.80
C ALA A 68 3.67 12.52 24.97
N ASP A 69 4.71 11.96 25.58
CA ASP A 69 5.55 10.91 24.99
C ASP A 69 4.81 9.57 24.97
N ARG A 70 3.77 9.51 24.13
CA ARG A 70 2.94 8.34 23.87
C ARG A 70 2.55 8.31 22.40
N THR A 71 2.40 7.12 21.84
CA THR A 71 1.89 6.96 20.48
C THR A 71 0.46 7.52 20.39
N PRO A 72 0.20 8.55 19.56
CA PRO A 72 -1.14 9.07 19.37
C PRO A 72 -2.09 7.99 18.86
N ARG A 73 -3.35 8.07 19.31
CA ARG A 73 -4.40 7.22 18.78
C ARG A 73 -4.53 7.40 17.26
N ARG A 74 -4.88 6.32 16.57
CA ARG A 74 -5.16 6.34 15.13
C ARG A 74 -6.41 7.14 14.81
N TYR A 75 -6.45 7.79 13.66
CA TYR A 75 -7.66 8.52 13.24
C TYR A 75 -8.86 7.58 13.01
N SER A 76 -8.64 6.36 12.51
CA SER A 76 -9.67 5.32 12.40
C SER A 76 -10.33 4.98 13.74
N ARG A 77 -9.52 4.85 14.81
CA ARG A 77 -10.00 4.60 16.18
C ARG A 77 -10.87 5.74 16.69
N TRP A 78 -10.51 6.98 16.36
CA TRP A 78 -11.34 8.14 16.70
C TRP A 78 -12.71 8.07 16.01
N LEU A 79 -12.76 7.72 14.71
CA LEU A 79 -14.03 7.51 14.00
C LEU A 79 -14.88 6.39 14.63
N ALA A 80 -14.24 5.29 15.03
CA ALA A 80 -14.92 4.19 15.70
C ALA A 80 -15.54 4.63 17.04
N GLU A 81 -14.83 5.43 17.84
CA GLU A 81 -15.35 5.99 19.09
C GLU A 81 -16.52 6.96 18.87
N GLN A 82 -16.55 7.68 17.74
CA GLN A 82 -17.69 8.51 17.36
C GLN A 82 -18.89 7.69 16.84
N GLY A 83 -18.74 6.38 16.67
CA GLY A 83 -19.78 5.49 16.13
C GLY A 83 -20.01 5.67 14.63
N VAL A 84 -19.06 6.25 13.90
CA VAL A 84 -19.16 6.50 12.45
C VAL A 84 -18.19 5.65 11.63
N LEU A 85 -17.51 4.68 12.23
CA LEU A 85 -16.74 3.68 11.50
C LEU A 85 -17.59 2.41 11.35
N ALA A 86 -17.62 1.85 10.14
CA ALA A 86 -18.31 0.60 9.89
C ALA A 86 -17.78 -0.51 10.81
N ASP A 87 -18.69 -1.15 11.55
CA ASP A 87 -18.32 -2.24 12.45
C ASP A 87 -18.08 -3.53 11.67
N ARG A 88 -16.80 -3.84 11.46
CA ARG A 88 -16.35 -5.08 10.80
C ARG A 88 -15.95 -6.17 11.79
N SER A 89 -16.20 -6.00 13.09
CA SER A 89 -15.85 -7.00 14.11
C SER A 89 -16.59 -8.34 13.92
N HIS A 90 -17.76 -8.31 13.26
CA HIS A 90 -18.53 -9.51 12.93
C HIS A 90 -17.87 -10.40 11.87
N GLU A 91 -17.01 -9.86 11.00
CA GLU A 91 -16.26 -10.64 9.99
C GLU A 91 -15.11 -11.45 10.62
N ALA A 92 -14.66 -11.05 11.81
CA ALA A 92 -13.52 -11.62 12.52
C ALA A 92 -13.84 -11.87 14.01
N ALA A 93 -14.94 -12.58 14.31
CA ALA A 93 -15.27 -12.99 15.68
C ALA A 93 -14.11 -13.76 16.38
N HIS A 94 -13.15 -14.25 15.60
CA HIS A 94 -11.88 -14.81 16.02
C HIS A 94 -10.76 -14.14 15.23
N ASP A 95 -9.68 -13.73 15.89
CA ASP A 95 -8.41 -13.29 15.29
C ASP A 95 -7.75 -14.51 14.63
N PRO A 96 -7.97 -14.75 13.32
CA PRO A 96 -7.54 -15.98 12.69
C PRO A 96 -6.04 -15.90 12.35
N GLU A 97 -5.38 -17.05 12.27
CA GLU A 97 -3.97 -17.08 11.86
C GLU A 97 -3.82 -16.45 10.46
N PRO A 98 -2.92 -15.47 10.27
CA PRO A 98 -2.71 -14.83 8.97
C PRO A 98 -2.31 -15.81 7.87
N PHE A 99 -2.76 -15.56 6.64
CA PHE A 99 -2.42 -16.38 5.48
C PHE A 99 -0.93 -16.23 5.12
N ASP A 100 -0.21 -17.34 5.01
CA ASP A 100 1.21 -17.36 4.63
C ASP A 100 1.40 -17.78 3.16
N LEU A 101 1.73 -16.80 2.32
CA LEU A 101 1.98 -16.98 0.89
C LEU A 101 3.22 -17.83 0.58
N ALA A 102 4.16 -17.99 1.52
CA ALA A 102 5.31 -18.86 1.34
C ALA A 102 4.96 -20.35 1.53
N LEU A 103 3.88 -20.64 2.26
CA LEU A 103 3.48 -22.00 2.62
C LEU A 103 2.24 -22.50 1.87
N GLN A 104 1.37 -21.58 1.45
CA GLN A 104 0.07 -21.92 0.87
C GLN A 104 -0.11 -21.30 -0.52
N PRO A 105 -0.58 -22.07 -1.52
CA PRO A 105 -0.85 -21.53 -2.83
C PRO A 105 -2.06 -20.59 -2.80
N VAL A 106 -1.98 -19.52 -3.59
CA VAL A 106 -3.04 -18.53 -3.74
C VAL A 106 -4.34 -19.17 -4.25
N ARG A 107 -5.46 -18.82 -3.62
CA ARG A 107 -6.82 -19.10 -4.10
C ARG A 107 -7.62 -17.81 -4.10
N LEU A 108 -8.49 -17.65 -5.11
CA LEU A 108 -9.39 -16.51 -5.23
C LEU A 108 -10.83 -16.95 -4.95
N PRO A 109 -11.65 -16.12 -4.27
CA PRO A 109 -11.27 -14.86 -3.63
C PRO A 109 -10.27 -15.09 -2.48
N ALA A 110 -9.36 -14.13 -2.28
CA ALA A 110 -8.29 -14.24 -1.29
C ALA A 110 -8.68 -13.57 0.02
N ASP A 111 -8.22 -14.12 1.14
CA ASP A 111 -8.38 -13.49 2.45
C ASP A 111 -7.63 -12.16 2.51
N ARG A 112 -8.12 -11.20 3.31
CA ARG A 112 -7.49 -9.88 3.50
C ARG A 112 -6.01 -9.98 3.86
N SER A 113 -5.65 -10.91 4.74
CA SER A 113 -4.28 -11.12 5.18
C SER A 113 -3.37 -11.58 4.02
N ALA A 114 -3.91 -12.36 3.08
CA ALA A 114 -3.20 -12.76 1.87
C ALA A 114 -3.00 -11.56 0.92
N LEU A 115 -4.03 -10.73 0.72
CA LEU A 115 -3.97 -9.51 -0.10
C LEU A 115 -2.93 -8.52 0.45
N LEU A 116 -2.98 -8.22 1.75
CA LEU A 116 -2.02 -7.34 2.41
C LEU A 116 -0.58 -7.89 2.33
N SER A 117 -0.41 -9.20 2.49
CA SER A 117 0.90 -9.85 2.38
C SER A 117 1.44 -9.79 0.93
N ALA A 118 0.60 -10.04 -0.07
CA ALA A 118 0.97 -9.95 -1.48
C ALA A 118 1.40 -8.51 -1.83
N MET A 119 0.61 -7.52 -1.41
CA MET A 119 0.94 -6.11 -1.61
C MET A 119 2.22 -5.68 -0.87
N ALA A 120 2.49 -6.22 0.32
CA ALA A 120 3.73 -5.97 1.03
C ALA A 120 4.97 -6.47 0.24
N MET A 121 4.84 -7.57 -0.53
CA MET A 121 5.89 -8.08 -1.42
C MET A 121 5.92 -7.40 -2.80
N ALA A 122 4.80 -6.84 -3.25
CA ALA A 122 4.65 -6.26 -4.58
C ALA A 122 5.61 -5.09 -4.89
N GLU A 123 5.90 -4.88 -6.16
CA GLU A 123 6.67 -3.71 -6.59
C GLU A 123 5.88 -2.41 -6.35
N THR A 124 6.56 -1.36 -5.88
CA THR A 124 5.94 -0.06 -5.63
C THR A 124 5.34 0.56 -6.88
N GLY A 125 6.05 0.51 -8.02
CA GLY A 125 5.57 1.08 -9.28
C GLY A 125 4.29 0.40 -9.77
N GLY A 126 4.24 -0.93 -9.68
CA GLY A 126 3.06 -1.73 -10.03
C GLY A 126 1.83 -1.38 -9.19
N LEU A 127 1.97 -1.29 -7.86
CA LEU A 127 0.87 -0.90 -6.99
C LEU A 127 0.40 0.54 -7.25
N VAL A 128 1.31 1.48 -7.45
CA VAL A 128 0.96 2.87 -7.77
C VAL A 128 0.23 2.95 -9.11
N SER A 129 0.68 2.21 -10.12
CA SER A 129 -0.01 2.15 -11.41
C SER A 129 -1.42 1.58 -11.27
N GLN A 130 -1.59 0.52 -10.47
CA GLN A 130 -2.88 -0.10 -10.26
C GLN A 130 -3.82 0.83 -9.48
N TRP A 131 -3.33 1.47 -8.42
CA TRP A 131 -4.05 2.49 -7.68
C TRP A 131 -4.51 3.64 -8.59
N TYR A 132 -3.59 4.18 -9.41
CA TYR A 132 -3.90 5.29 -10.30
C TYR A 132 -4.96 4.91 -11.34
N ARG A 133 -4.90 3.68 -11.87
CA ARG A 133 -5.94 3.13 -12.75
C ARG A 133 -7.29 3.02 -12.02
N SER A 134 -7.30 2.59 -10.75
CA SER A 134 -8.52 2.47 -9.95
C SER A 134 -9.20 3.82 -9.73
N ILE A 135 -8.43 4.89 -9.51
CA ILE A 135 -8.98 6.24 -9.33
C ILE A 135 -9.49 6.83 -10.64
N LEU A 136 -8.74 6.73 -11.74
CA LEU A 136 -9.16 7.31 -13.03
C LEU A 136 -10.34 6.59 -13.68
N GLY A 137 -10.54 5.31 -13.36
CA GLY A 137 -11.55 4.48 -14.00
C GLY A 137 -11.33 4.28 -15.52
N PRO A 138 -12.23 3.55 -16.19
CA PRO A 138 -12.17 3.34 -17.64
C PRO A 138 -12.48 4.60 -18.45
N ASP A 139 -13.27 5.51 -17.88
CA ASP A 139 -13.77 6.72 -18.54
C ASP A 139 -12.85 7.94 -18.35
N GLY A 140 -11.78 7.80 -17.55
CA GLY A 140 -10.77 8.83 -17.30
C GLY A 140 -11.18 9.93 -16.31
N TYR A 141 -12.30 9.75 -15.60
CA TYR A 141 -12.73 10.66 -14.53
C TYR A 141 -12.22 10.15 -13.18
N ALA A 142 -11.41 10.98 -12.52
CA ALA A 142 -10.90 10.68 -11.19
C ALA A 142 -12.03 10.67 -10.15
N ASP A 143 -12.19 9.54 -9.45
CA ASP A 143 -13.07 9.42 -8.29
C ASP A 143 -12.28 9.60 -6.99
N GLU A 144 -12.13 10.85 -6.53
CA GLU A 144 -11.40 11.21 -5.30
C GLU A 144 -12.28 11.07 -4.04
N LYS A 145 -12.90 9.91 -3.84
CA LYS A 145 -13.73 9.62 -2.65
C LYS A 145 -12.95 9.16 -1.42
N VAL A 146 -11.66 8.87 -1.59
CA VAL A 146 -10.80 8.34 -0.53
C VAL A 146 -9.95 9.47 0.04
N THR A 147 -9.98 9.62 1.36
CA THR A 147 -9.16 10.58 2.11
C THR A 147 -8.17 9.81 2.97
N LEU A 148 -6.91 10.23 2.99
CA LEU A 148 -5.94 9.64 3.92
C LEU A 148 -6.32 10.03 5.34
N GLY A 149 -6.64 9.03 6.16
CA GLY A 149 -6.87 9.22 7.58
C GLY A 149 -5.56 9.54 8.29
N GLU A 150 -4.55 8.73 8.05
CA GLU A 150 -3.27 8.90 8.72
C GLU A 150 -2.14 8.24 7.93
N VAL A 151 -1.00 8.92 7.82
CA VAL A 151 0.25 8.37 7.29
C VAL A 151 1.32 8.50 8.36
N ARG A 152 1.97 7.39 8.70
CA ARG A 152 3.04 7.35 9.70
C ARG A 152 4.29 6.75 9.10
N HIS A 153 5.44 7.34 9.43
CA HIS A 153 6.72 6.65 9.36
C HIS A 153 7.15 6.43 10.80
N ALA A 154 7.33 5.17 11.17
CA ALA A 154 7.66 4.78 12.53
C ALA A 154 8.83 3.81 12.58
N ARG A 155 9.42 3.70 13.76
CA ARG A 155 10.40 2.69 14.11
C ARG A 155 9.85 1.86 15.27
N THR A 156 9.81 0.54 15.13
CA THR A 156 9.40 -0.37 16.22
C THR A 156 10.49 -1.41 16.51
N VAL A 157 10.47 -1.96 17.73
CA VAL A 157 11.31 -3.07 18.16
C VAL A 157 10.69 -4.39 17.71
N ILE A 158 11.43 -5.19 16.92
CA ILE A 158 11.00 -6.54 16.57
C ILE A 158 11.15 -7.44 17.81
N ARG A 159 10.07 -8.07 18.23
CA ARG A 159 10.04 -8.98 19.39
C ARG A 159 9.72 -10.40 18.96
N VAL A 160 10.44 -11.36 19.53
CA VAL A 160 10.17 -12.80 19.36
C VAL A 160 9.99 -13.45 20.72
N ARG A 161 9.23 -14.56 20.77
CA ARG A 161 9.18 -15.39 21.97
C ARG A 161 10.50 -16.13 22.15
N HIS A 162 11.18 -15.90 23.28
CA HIS A 162 12.44 -16.58 23.58
C HIS A 162 12.21 -18.09 23.79
N PRO A 163 12.99 -18.97 23.12
CA PRO A 163 12.69 -20.40 23.07
C PRO A 163 12.76 -21.10 24.43
N HIS A 164 13.61 -20.60 25.35
CA HIS A 164 13.78 -21.24 26.67
C HIS A 164 12.92 -20.60 27.78
N THR A 165 12.54 -19.33 27.64
CA THR A 165 11.87 -18.59 28.73
C THR A 165 10.42 -18.24 28.39
N GLY A 166 10.01 -18.37 27.12
CA GLY A 166 8.68 -17.98 26.62
C GLY A 166 8.39 -16.47 26.65
N ARG A 167 9.28 -15.67 27.24
CA ARG A 167 9.13 -14.21 27.37
C ARG A 167 9.45 -13.52 26.04
N PRO A 168 8.76 -12.43 25.70
CA PRO A 168 9.11 -11.63 24.53
C PRO A 168 10.49 -10.97 24.70
N VAL A 169 11.37 -11.13 23.72
CA VAL A 169 12.69 -10.48 23.67
C VAL A 169 12.83 -9.66 22.40
N GLY A 170 13.38 -8.45 22.51
CA GLY A 170 13.69 -7.61 21.36
C GLY A 170 14.95 -8.11 20.65
N ILE A 171 14.89 -8.25 19.32
CA ILE A 171 16.01 -8.76 18.50
C ILE A 171 16.56 -7.72 17.53
N GLY A 172 15.91 -6.56 17.43
CA GLY A 172 16.31 -5.47 16.54
C GLY A 172 15.20 -4.45 16.39
N THR A 173 15.40 -3.49 15.49
CA THR A 173 14.41 -2.47 15.16
C THR A 173 14.16 -2.46 13.66
N ILE A 174 12.93 -2.14 13.27
CA ILE A 174 12.55 -1.93 11.87
C ILE A 174 11.88 -0.58 11.72
N GLU A 175 12.21 0.10 10.63
CA GLU A 175 11.49 1.30 10.19
C GLU A 175 10.45 0.89 9.15
N PHE A 176 9.28 1.51 9.21
CA PHE A 176 8.19 1.24 8.29
C PHE A 176 7.32 2.49 8.10
N SER A 177 6.71 2.57 6.92
CA SER A 177 5.65 3.51 6.60
C SER A 177 4.32 2.77 6.62
N GLU A 178 3.32 3.33 7.24
CA GLU A 178 1.95 2.79 7.23
C GLU A 178 0.95 3.89 6.91
N CYS A 179 -0.19 3.49 6.37
CA CYS A 179 -1.27 4.39 5.99
C CYS A 179 -2.63 3.76 6.29
N GLU A 180 -3.54 4.58 6.80
CA GLU A 180 -4.97 4.30 6.82
C GLU A 180 -5.66 5.24 5.82
N ALA A 181 -6.40 4.65 4.89
CA ALA A 181 -7.23 5.35 3.91
C ALA A 181 -8.70 5.22 4.29
N ILE A 182 -9.46 6.30 4.18
CA ILE A 182 -10.84 6.40 4.67
C ILE A 182 -11.75 6.76 3.51
N ALA A 183 -12.87 6.05 3.36
CA ALA A 183 -13.92 6.44 2.43
C ALA A 183 -15.28 6.49 3.10
N HIS A 184 -16.11 7.42 2.67
CA HIS A 184 -17.52 7.48 3.05
C HIS A 184 -18.29 6.35 2.35
N LEU A 185 -19.15 5.67 3.09
CA LEU A 185 -20.00 4.61 2.56
C LEU A 185 -21.27 5.21 1.93
N ASP A 186 -21.13 5.91 0.81
CA ASP A 186 -22.19 6.67 0.15
C ASP A 186 -22.91 5.93 -0.99
N SER A 187 -22.52 4.69 -1.28
CA SER A 187 -23.04 3.93 -2.42
C SER A 187 -24.33 3.18 -2.09
N ARG A 188 -25.08 2.80 -3.14
CA ARG A 188 -26.37 2.12 -2.99
C ARG A 188 -26.20 0.79 -2.28
N GLY A 189 -26.84 0.66 -1.11
CA GLY A 189 -26.80 -0.56 -0.29
C GLY A 189 -25.79 -0.51 0.85
N GLU A 190 -24.98 0.55 0.92
CA GLU A 190 -24.10 0.81 2.06
C GLU A 190 -24.79 1.65 3.15
N ASP A 191 -24.24 1.64 4.37
CA ASP A 191 -24.69 2.50 5.47
C ASP A 191 -24.02 3.88 5.40
N THR A 192 -24.77 4.85 4.87
CA THR A 192 -24.33 6.23 4.65
C THR A 192 -24.05 7.03 5.93
N SER A 193 -24.32 6.47 7.12
CA SER A 193 -23.91 7.07 8.39
C SER A 193 -22.47 6.76 8.79
N THR A 194 -21.80 5.88 8.03
CA THR A 194 -20.49 5.33 8.40
C THR A 194 -19.41 5.51 7.33
N PHE A 195 -18.17 5.37 7.76
CA PHE A 195 -16.96 5.36 6.95
C PHE A 195 -16.31 3.98 7.02
N ASP A 196 -15.49 3.68 6.03
CA ASP A 196 -14.71 2.45 5.97
C ASP A 196 -13.22 2.75 5.82
N VAL A 197 -12.37 1.80 6.24
CA VAL A 197 -10.92 1.97 6.37
C VAL A 197 -10.16 0.87 5.66
N GLY A 198 -9.27 1.28 4.76
CA GLY A 198 -8.22 0.44 4.20
C GLY A 198 -6.88 0.68 4.89
N TYR A 199 -5.99 -0.32 4.83
CA TYR A 199 -4.70 -0.32 5.49
C TYR A 199 -3.56 -0.70 4.55
N GLY A 200 -2.42 -0.03 4.72
CA GLY A 200 -1.21 -0.33 3.99
C GLY A 200 0.03 -0.16 4.84
N ILE A 201 1.04 -1.01 4.61
CA ILE A 201 2.33 -0.97 5.31
C ILE A 201 3.47 -1.34 4.38
N ALA A 202 4.58 -0.61 4.47
CA ALA A 202 5.79 -0.83 3.70
C ALA A 202 7.04 -0.61 4.56
N VAL A 203 8.08 -1.41 4.37
CA VAL A 203 9.35 -1.24 5.09
C VAL A 203 10.05 0.05 4.66
N GLY A 204 10.67 0.74 5.62
CA GLY A 204 11.37 2.01 5.45
C GLY A 204 10.44 3.19 5.16
N SER A 205 10.96 4.20 4.46
CA SER A 205 10.28 5.46 4.16
C SER A 205 9.46 5.42 2.85
N ASN A 206 8.74 4.33 2.57
CA ASN A 206 7.98 4.16 1.32
C ASN A 206 6.48 4.48 1.49
N GLU A 207 6.18 5.74 1.81
CA GLU A 207 4.81 6.22 2.03
C GLU A 207 3.92 6.02 0.82
N ARG A 208 4.46 6.21 -0.39
CA ARG A 208 3.67 6.03 -1.64
C ARG A 208 3.18 4.60 -1.78
N LYS A 209 4.00 3.60 -1.44
CA LYS A 209 3.57 2.20 -1.42
C LYS A 209 2.48 2.00 -0.36
N ALA A 210 2.69 2.48 0.87
CA ALA A 210 1.71 2.33 1.94
C ALA A 210 0.35 2.98 1.59
N ILE A 211 0.35 4.15 0.97
CA ILE A 211 -0.86 4.84 0.49
C ILE A 211 -1.57 4.01 -0.58
N ALA A 212 -0.86 3.59 -1.63
CA ALA A 212 -1.44 2.78 -2.69
C ALA A 212 -2.03 1.47 -2.13
N MET A 213 -1.34 0.84 -1.18
CA MET A 213 -1.83 -0.37 -0.49
C MET A 213 -3.12 -0.12 0.27
N ALA A 214 -3.20 0.95 1.06
CA ALA A 214 -4.38 1.26 1.86
C ALA A 214 -5.62 1.48 0.98
N GLU A 215 -5.46 2.16 -0.15
CA GLU A 215 -6.58 2.39 -1.07
C GLU A 215 -6.96 1.13 -1.86
N LEU A 216 -5.99 0.31 -2.27
CA LEU A 216 -6.25 -0.95 -2.96
C LEU A 216 -6.89 -2.00 -2.05
N ASP A 217 -6.49 -2.04 -0.77
CA ASP A 217 -7.13 -2.84 0.28
C ASP A 217 -8.60 -2.44 0.43
N LEU A 218 -8.88 -1.15 0.60
CA LEU A 218 -10.24 -0.63 0.67
C LEU A 218 -11.06 -0.99 -0.57
N GLY A 219 -10.47 -0.87 -1.76
CA GLY A 219 -11.10 -1.24 -3.03
C GLY A 219 -11.43 -2.72 -3.14
N CYS A 220 -10.50 -3.62 -2.74
CA CYS A 220 -10.74 -5.06 -2.73
C CYS A 220 -11.87 -5.45 -1.79
N HIS A 221 -11.99 -4.75 -0.67
CA HIS A 221 -13.04 -5.02 0.31
C HIS A 221 -14.40 -4.48 -0.13
N ARG A 222 -14.47 -3.22 -0.55
CA ARG A 222 -15.75 -2.58 -0.93
C ARG A 222 -16.34 -3.18 -2.21
N ALA A 223 -15.49 -3.56 -3.16
CA ALA A 223 -15.92 -4.19 -4.41
C ALA A 223 -15.80 -5.72 -4.37
N GLY A 224 -15.61 -6.34 -3.20
CA GLY A 224 -15.21 -7.73 -3.06
C GLY A 224 -16.10 -8.74 -3.79
N ASP A 225 -17.41 -8.47 -3.86
CA ASP A 225 -18.40 -9.33 -4.53
C ASP A 225 -18.69 -8.93 -5.99
N THR A 226 -17.99 -7.92 -6.52
CA THR A 226 -18.19 -7.44 -7.89
C THR A 226 -17.13 -8.01 -8.84
N PRO A 227 -17.40 -8.06 -10.17
CA PRO A 227 -16.40 -8.44 -11.16
C PRO A 227 -15.12 -7.59 -11.08
N GLU A 228 -15.25 -6.31 -10.76
CA GLU A 228 -14.14 -5.37 -10.63
C GLU A 228 -13.26 -5.70 -9.41
N GLY A 229 -13.86 -6.00 -8.25
CA GLY A 229 -13.10 -6.40 -7.07
C GLY A 229 -12.44 -7.76 -7.26
N HIS A 230 -13.11 -8.73 -7.89
CA HIS A 230 -12.48 -10.01 -8.26
C HIS A 230 -11.27 -9.82 -9.19
N ALA A 231 -11.39 -8.96 -10.20
CA ALA A 231 -10.29 -8.63 -11.11
C ALA A 231 -9.15 -7.92 -10.36
N LEU A 232 -9.47 -7.02 -9.43
CA LEU A 232 -8.48 -6.35 -8.60
C LEU A 232 -7.70 -7.34 -7.74
N GLN A 233 -8.40 -8.23 -7.01
CA GLN A 233 -7.76 -9.28 -6.22
C GLN A 233 -6.86 -10.17 -7.09
N GLN A 234 -7.32 -10.54 -8.29
CA GLN A 234 -6.51 -11.32 -9.24
C GLN A 234 -5.22 -10.58 -9.63
N ILE A 235 -5.31 -9.29 -9.94
CA ILE A 235 -4.14 -8.47 -10.28
C ILE A 235 -3.15 -8.44 -9.11
N LEU A 236 -3.63 -8.13 -7.91
CA LEU A 236 -2.81 -8.03 -6.71
C LEU A 236 -2.14 -9.36 -6.36
N MET A 237 -2.87 -10.46 -6.46
CA MET A 237 -2.35 -11.77 -6.05
C MET A 237 -1.47 -12.45 -7.10
N LEU A 238 -1.70 -12.22 -8.41
CA LEU A 238 -1.04 -12.97 -9.48
C LEU A 238 -0.04 -12.18 -10.32
N THR A 239 -0.09 -10.85 -10.31
CA THR A 239 0.67 -10.03 -11.27
C THR A 239 1.49 -8.90 -10.64
N SER A 240 1.48 -8.77 -9.31
CA SER A 240 2.15 -7.68 -8.60
C SER A 240 3.56 -8.03 -8.09
N ASP A 241 3.91 -9.32 -8.05
CA ASP A 241 5.24 -9.79 -7.65
C ASP A 241 6.27 -9.47 -8.73
N GLY A 242 7.14 -8.50 -8.43
CA GLY A 242 8.22 -8.05 -9.30
C GLY A 242 9.26 -9.14 -9.57
N LEU A 243 9.57 -10.01 -8.60
CA LEU A 243 10.56 -11.06 -8.80
C LEU A 243 10.04 -12.12 -9.77
N ALA A 244 8.81 -12.59 -9.55
CA ALA A 244 8.17 -13.58 -10.40
C ALA A 244 7.95 -13.05 -11.82
N SER A 245 7.42 -11.82 -11.95
CA SER A 245 7.14 -11.20 -13.24
C SER A 245 8.42 -10.91 -14.05
N ASN A 246 9.48 -10.37 -13.43
CA ASN A 246 10.74 -10.14 -14.13
C ASN A 246 11.38 -11.46 -14.58
N GLY A 247 11.38 -12.49 -13.74
CA GLY A 247 11.87 -13.81 -14.13
C GLY A 247 11.11 -14.37 -15.34
N PHE A 248 9.78 -14.25 -15.34
CA PHE A 248 8.94 -14.67 -16.46
C PHE A 248 9.01 -13.72 -17.67
N LEU A 249 9.46 -12.48 -17.56
CA LEU A 249 9.73 -11.66 -18.74
C LEU A 249 11.08 -12.05 -19.35
N GLU A 250 12.08 -12.20 -18.50
CA GLU A 250 13.46 -12.44 -18.91
C GLU A 250 13.71 -13.83 -19.49
N HIS A 251 12.88 -14.83 -19.15
CA HIS A 251 13.01 -16.16 -19.73
C HIS A 251 12.90 -16.16 -21.25
N LEU A 252 12.26 -15.15 -21.86
CA LEU A 252 12.13 -15.03 -23.32
C LEU A 252 13.49 -14.96 -24.04
N LYS A 253 14.57 -14.60 -23.33
CA LYS A 253 15.95 -14.64 -23.83
C LYS A 253 16.48 -16.07 -24.04
N LEU A 254 15.87 -17.06 -23.39
CA LEU A 254 16.31 -18.46 -23.47
C LEU A 254 15.97 -19.06 -24.84
N PRO A 255 16.60 -20.18 -25.23
CA PRO A 255 16.35 -20.79 -26.53
C PRO A 255 14.91 -21.32 -26.67
N HIS A 256 14.13 -20.71 -27.59
CA HIS A 256 12.77 -21.15 -27.96
C HIS A 256 12.71 -21.78 -29.37
N TYR A 257 13.86 -22.16 -29.95
CA TYR A 257 13.96 -22.56 -31.35
C TYR A 257 13.17 -23.84 -31.69
N VAL A 258 12.96 -24.77 -30.75
CA VAL A 258 12.16 -25.97 -30.99
C VAL A 258 10.68 -25.60 -31.17
N THR A 259 10.13 -24.86 -30.21
CA THR A 259 8.75 -24.37 -30.27
C THR A 259 8.52 -23.49 -31.50
N PHE A 260 9.48 -22.61 -31.81
CA PHE A 260 9.41 -21.75 -32.99
C PHE A 260 9.46 -22.53 -34.29
N ARG A 261 10.29 -23.58 -34.40
CA ARG A 261 10.30 -24.47 -35.57
C ARG A 261 8.94 -25.13 -35.80
N SER A 262 8.30 -25.64 -34.74
CA SER A 262 6.94 -26.18 -34.86
C SER A 262 5.89 -25.13 -35.23
N MET A 263 6.10 -23.85 -34.91
CA MET A 263 5.27 -22.75 -35.41
C MET A 263 5.50 -22.50 -36.90
N LEU A 264 6.76 -22.51 -37.37
CA LEU A 264 7.09 -22.36 -38.79
C LEU A 264 6.48 -23.48 -39.64
N ASP A 265 6.60 -24.73 -39.20
CA ASP A 265 6.04 -25.88 -39.92
C ASP A 265 4.51 -25.76 -40.08
N ARG A 266 3.81 -25.31 -39.02
CA ARG A 266 2.37 -25.04 -39.06
C ARG A 266 2.00 -23.88 -39.99
N ALA A 267 2.79 -22.80 -39.97
CA ALA A 267 2.55 -21.66 -40.85
C ALA A 267 2.77 -22.01 -42.33
N ALA A 268 3.79 -22.81 -42.64
CA ALA A 268 4.05 -23.30 -43.99
C ALA A 268 2.89 -24.16 -44.50
N ALA A 269 2.42 -25.13 -43.71
CA ALA A 269 1.29 -25.97 -44.07
C ALA A 269 -0.01 -25.16 -44.28
N ALA A 270 -0.26 -24.16 -43.44
CA ALA A 270 -1.42 -23.27 -43.62
C ALA A 270 -1.33 -22.43 -44.92
N GLY A 271 -0.13 -21.95 -45.25
CA GLY A 271 0.11 -21.21 -46.50
C GLY A 271 -0.08 -22.07 -47.75
N GLU A 272 0.32 -23.34 -47.72
CA GLU A 272 0.09 -24.29 -48.81
C GLU A 272 -1.41 -24.54 -49.05
N ILE A 273 -2.20 -24.68 -47.97
CA ILE A 273 -3.66 -24.84 -48.07
C ILE A 273 -4.30 -23.58 -48.66
N ALA A 274 -3.91 -22.39 -48.19
CA ALA A 274 -4.45 -21.12 -48.68
C ALA A 274 -4.15 -20.91 -50.17
N ASN A 275 -2.94 -21.22 -50.62
CA ASN A 275 -2.52 -21.07 -52.02
C ASN A 275 -3.00 -22.23 -52.92
N GLY A 276 -3.33 -23.38 -52.32
CA GLY A 276 -3.87 -24.56 -53.01
C GLY A 276 -5.39 -24.50 -53.24
N GLY A 277 -6.10 -23.67 -52.48
CA GLY A 277 -7.56 -23.45 -52.63
C GLY A 277 -7.98 -22.53 -53.77
N GLU A 278 -7.02 -21.87 -54.46
CA GLU A 278 -7.27 -21.01 -55.63
C GLU A 278 -7.08 -21.73 -56.99
N ARG A 279 -6.97 -23.06 -57.02
CA ARG A 279 -6.87 -23.84 -58.26
C ARG A 279 -8.05 -24.78 -58.49
#